data_AF-A0A3F2U322-F1
#
_entry.id   AF-A0A3F2U322-F1
#
_cell.length_a   1.000
_cell.length_b   1.000
_cell.length_c   1.000
_cell.angle_alpha   90.00
_cell.angle_beta   90.00
_cell.angle_gamma   90.00
#
_symmetry.space_group_name_H-M   'P 1'
#
loop_
_entity.id
_entity.type
_entity.pdbx_description
1 polymer ?
#
loop_
_entity_poly.entity_id
_entity_poly.type
_entity_poly.pdbx_seq_one_letter_code
_entity_poly.pdbx_strand_id
1 'polypeptide(L)'
;MKISRRTVSLGGAGLLTATSFGSSAALAEGLITDLMEGSDEFGTALEAYIYGYPLVTMEMTRRVITNVAEPKGTRAPMGHLIKLREYPNAQFRDVTAPNADTLYTTVFLDVGDEPWIVSLPDLNDRYALFPMLDGWTTVFDVPGKRTTGTGAQTYAITGPGWEGT
;
A
#
# COMPACT_ATOMS: atom_id res chain seq x y z
N MET A 1 -66.16 51.42 -10.08
CA MET A 1 -65.41 50.38 -10.82
C MET A 1 -65.74 49.02 -10.16
N LYS A 2 -66.52 48.16 -10.82
CA LYS A 2 -66.95 46.86 -10.24
C LYS A 2 -65.92 45.79 -10.61
N ILE A 3 -65.05 45.41 -9.67
CA ILE A 3 -64.11 44.31 -9.84
C ILE A 3 -64.87 43.00 -9.61
N SER A 4 -64.90 42.14 -10.63
CA SER A 4 -65.56 40.84 -10.60
C SER A 4 -64.64 39.76 -10.03
N ARG A 5 -65.22 38.80 -9.31
CA ARG A 5 -64.52 37.66 -8.68
C ARG A 5 -63.70 36.81 -9.67
N ARG A 6 -63.94 36.93 -10.99
CA ARG A 6 -63.15 36.25 -12.03
C ARG A 6 -61.76 36.86 -12.28
N THR A 7 -61.51 38.10 -11.87
CA THR A 7 -60.23 38.78 -12.15
C THR A 7 -59.14 38.43 -11.14
N VAL A 8 -59.50 37.87 -9.97
CA VAL A 8 -58.54 37.47 -8.92
C VAL A 8 -57.88 36.12 -9.23
N SER A 9 -58.54 35.25 -10.00
CA SER A 9 -58.06 33.89 -10.27
C SER A 9 -56.92 33.81 -11.31
N LEU A 10 -56.75 34.84 -12.15
CA LEU A 10 -55.69 34.88 -13.17
C LEU A 10 -54.38 35.52 -12.66
N GLY A 11 -54.41 36.26 -11.55
CA GLY A 11 -53.20 36.81 -10.92
C GLY A 11 -52.50 35.84 -9.95
N GLY A 12 -53.24 34.88 -9.37
CA GLY A 12 -52.70 33.94 -8.38
C GLY A 12 -51.98 32.72 -8.96
N ALA A 13 -52.25 32.35 -10.21
CA ALA A 13 -51.66 31.17 -10.84
C ALA A 13 -50.24 31.41 -11.39
N GLY A 14 -49.84 32.66 -11.61
CA GLY A 14 -48.50 33.01 -12.11
C GLY A 14 -47.40 33.04 -11.04
N LEU A 15 -47.75 33.11 -9.76
CA LEU A 15 -46.79 33.18 -8.65
C LEU A 15 -46.49 31.82 -7.99
N LEU A 16 -47.31 30.80 -8.24
CA LEU A 16 -47.10 29.45 -7.70
C LEU A 16 -46.30 28.52 -8.61
N THR A 17 -46.11 28.89 -9.88
CA THR A 17 -45.24 28.14 -10.80
C THR A 17 -43.79 28.61 -10.72
N ALA A 18 -43.49 29.81 -10.20
CA ALA A 18 -42.12 30.29 -10.07
C ALA A 18 -41.40 29.77 -8.81
N THR A 19 -42.14 29.35 -7.77
CA THR A 19 -41.55 28.87 -6.51
C THR A 19 -41.13 27.40 -6.54
N SER A 20 -41.66 26.59 -7.47
CA SER A 20 -41.28 25.17 -7.59
C SER A 20 -40.02 24.94 -8.43
N PHE A 21 -39.69 25.84 -9.36
CA PHE A 21 -38.45 25.76 -10.14
C PHE A 21 -37.21 26.27 -9.38
N GLY A 22 -37.38 27.17 -8.41
CA GLY A 22 -36.27 27.69 -7.60
C GLY A 22 -35.65 26.61 -6.68
N SER A 23 -36.47 25.76 -6.04
CA SER A 23 -35.96 24.69 -5.18
C SER A 23 -35.31 23.54 -5.95
N SER A 24 -35.83 23.16 -7.11
CA SER A 24 -35.22 22.08 -7.91
C SER A 24 -33.93 22.51 -8.59
N ALA A 25 -33.83 23.76 -9.03
CA ALA A 25 -32.57 24.31 -9.55
C ALA A 25 -31.50 24.41 -8.46
N ALA A 26 -31.84 24.92 -7.28
CA ALA A 26 -30.90 25.01 -6.15
C ALA A 26 -30.45 23.65 -5.62
N LEU A 27 -31.33 22.63 -5.62
CA LEU A 27 -30.95 21.26 -5.26
C LEU A 27 -30.11 20.58 -6.33
N ALA A 28 -30.38 20.83 -7.62
CA ALA A 28 -29.55 20.32 -8.72
C ALA A 28 -28.18 21.00 -8.76
N GLU A 29 -28.12 22.30 -8.46
CA GLU A 29 -26.88 23.06 -8.35
C GLU A 29 -26.05 22.60 -7.15
N GLY A 30 -26.67 22.39 -5.98
CA GLY A 30 -26.01 21.76 -4.83
C GLY A 30 -25.51 20.34 -5.11
N LEU A 31 -26.28 19.52 -5.85
CA LEU A 31 -25.85 18.18 -6.26
C LEU A 31 -24.66 18.21 -7.24
N ILE A 32 -24.65 19.16 -8.19
CA ILE A 32 -23.56 19.33 -9.14
C ILE A 32 -22.32 19.85 -8.42
N THR A 33 -22.46 20.80 -7.50
CA THR A 33 -21.36 21.28 -6.66
C THR A 33 -20.80 20.18 -5.77
N ASP A 34 -21.64 19.40 -5.06
CA ASP A 34 -21.20 18.24 -4.26
C ASP A 34 -20.54 17.15 -5.12
N LEU A 35 -21.02 16.93 -6.35
CA LEU A 35 -20.40 16.01 -7.30
C LEU A 35 -19.05 16.53 -7.81
N MET A 36 -18.93 17.84 -8.03
CA MET A 36 -17.71 18.46 -8.54
C MET A 36 -16.64 18.61 -7.45
N GLU A 37 -16.99 19.16 -6.30
CA GLU A 37 -16.14 19.21 -5.10
C GLU A 37 -15.75 17.77 -4.71
N GLY A 38 -16.76 16.93 -4.48
CA GLY A 38 -16.55 15.53 -4.14
C GLY A 38 -15.78 14.75 -5.20
N SER A 39 -15.79 15.12 -6.48
CA SER A 39 -14.99 14.45 -7.51
C SER A 39 -13.49 14.73 -7.39
N ASP A 40 -13.10 15.94 -6.99
CA ASP A 40 -11.70 16.32 -6.81
C ASP A 40 -11.15 15.71 -5.50
N GLU A 41 -11.92 15.76 -4.40
CA GLU A 41 -11.53 15.09 -3.16
C GLU A 41 -11.54 13.56 -3.29
N PHE A 42 -12.54 12.98 -3.97
CA PHE A 42 -12.58 11.55 -4.26
C PHE A 42 -11.44 11.12 -5.18
N GLY A 43 -11.13 11.92 -6.20
CA GLY A 43 -9.99 11.70 -7.09
C GLY A 43 -8.67 11.68 -6.30
N THR A 44 -8.45 12.69 -5.46
CA THR A 44 -7.27 12.76 -4.57
C THR A 44 -7.22 11.58 -3.61
N ALA A 45 -8.35 11.17 -3.02
CA ALA A 45 -8.43 10.02 -2.13
C ALA A 45 -8.11 8.70 -2.86
N LEU A 46 -8.57 8.55 -4.11
CA LEU A 46 -8.27 7.39 -4.94
C LEU A 46 -6.78 7.34 -5.30
N GLU A 47 -6.19 8.46 -5.71
CA GLU A 47 -4.75 8.56 -5.98
C GLU A 47 -3.93 8.23 -4.73
N ALA A 48 -4.30 8.78 -3.57
CA ALA A 48 -3.64 8.47 -2.30
C ALA A 48 -3.76 6.99 -1.93
N TYR A 49 -4.93 6.37 -2.16
CA TYR A 49 -5.15 4.94 -1.93
C TYR A 49 -4.25 4.08 -2.83
N ILE A 50 -4.22 4.37 -4.13
CA ILE A 50 -3.40 3.63 -5.10
C ILE A 50 -1.92 3.80 -4.76
N TYR A 51 -1.51 5.03 -4.47
CA TYR A 51 -0.14 5.35 -4.09
C TYR A 51 0.27 4.60 -2.82
N GLY A 52 -0.54 4.66 -1.75
CA GLY A 52 -0.24 4.02 -0.46
C GLY A 52 -0.45 2.51 -0.39
N TYR A 53 -1.07 1.90 -1.41
CA TYR A 53 -1.42 0.48 -1.42
C TYR A 53 -0.24 -0.47 -1.13
N PRO A 54 0.97 -0.29 -1.70
CA PRO A 54 2.11 -1.14 -1.39
C PRO A 54 2.51 -1.09 0.08
N LEU A 55 2.53 0.09 0.70
CA LEU A 55 2.86 0.22 2.13
C LEU A 55 1.85 -0.50 3.02
N VAL A 56 0.55 -0.32 2.75
CA VAL A 56 -0.51 -0.99 3.53
C VAL A 56 -0.38 -2.50 3.42
N THR A 57 -0.15 -3.00 2.20
CA THR A 57 0.01 -4.44 1.96
C THR A 57 1.28 -4.98 2.62
N MET A 58 2.40 -4.27 2.52
CA MET A 58 3.65 -4.67 3.13
C MET A 58 3.56 -4.67 4.66
N GLU A 59 2.92 -3.66 5.27
CA GLU A 59 2.69 -3.60 6.72
C GLU A 59 1.83 -4.78 7.20
N MET A 60 0.78 -5.13 6.44
CA MET A 60 -0.04 -6.30 6.77
C MET A 60 0.75 -7.61 6.64
N THR A 61 1.55 -7.77 5.58
CA THR A 61 2.44 -8.92 5.40
C THR A 61 3.45 -9.03 6.55
N ARG A 62 4.11 -7.91 6.92
CA ARG A 62 5.04 -7.84 8.05
C ARG A 62 4.36 -8.32 9.33
N ARG A 63 3.22 -7.72 9.70
CA ARG A 63 2.46 -8.12 10.91
C ARG A 63 2.14 -9.61 10.95
N VAL A 64 1.68 -10.18 9.83
CA VAL A 64 1.33 -11.61 9.78
C VAL A 64 2.56 -12.51 9.92
N ILE A 65 3.65 -12.19 9.21
CA ILE A 65 4.87 -12.99 9.21
C ILE A 65 5.62 -12.89 10.55
N THR A 66 5.57 -11.72 11.20
CA THR A 66 6.38 -11.47 12.40
C THR A 66 5.67 -11.68 13.72
N ASN A 67 4.35 -11.95 13.70
CA ASN A 67 3.56 -12.18 14.92
C ASN A 67 3.71 -13.62 15.44
N VAL A 68 4.94 -13.99 15.79
CA VAL A 68 5.31 -15.25 16.46
C VAL A 68 6.43 -14.96 17.46
N ALA A 69 6.54 -15.75 18.53
CA ALA A 69 7.57 -15.55 19.56
C ALA A 69 8.96 -16.08 19.13
N GLU A 70 9.00 -17.05 18.23
CA GLU A 70 10.21 -17.70 17.74
C GLU A 70 10.05 -18.12 16.28
N PRO A 71 11.16 -18.31 15.52
CA PRO A 71 11.10 -18.77 14.14
C PRO A 71 10.38 -20.11 14.01
N LYS A 72 9.31 -20.15 13.21
CA LYS A 72 8.50 -21.34 12.97
C LYS A 72 7.93 -21.33 11.56
N GLY A 73 8.34 -22.34 10.77
CA GLY A 73 7.90 -22.46 9.37
C GLY A 73 8.28 -21.23 8.57
N THR A 74 7.28 -20.52 8.07
CA THR A 74 7.41 -19.32 7.23
C THR A 74 7.32 -18.00 8.00
N ARG A 75 7.41 -18.07 9.34
CA ARG A 75 7.25 -16.93 10.24
C ARG A 75 8.40 -16.83 11.21
N ALA A 76 8.78 -15.62 11.59
CA ALA A 76 9.78 -15.35 12.62
C ALA A 76 9.62 -13.92 13.17
N PRO A 77 9.99 -13.65 14.43
CA PRO A 77 10.01 -12.28 14.94
C PRO A 77 10.86 -11.35 14.06
N MET A 78 10.65 -10.03 14.16
CA MET A 78 11.53 -9.04 13.54
C MET A 78 13.01 -9.35 13.88
N GLY A 79 13.91 -9.16 12.91
CA GLY A 79 15.34 -9.42 13.07
C GLY A 79 15.76 -10.88 13.04
N HIS A 80 14.82 -11.83 12.91
CA HIS A 80 15.14 -13.26 12.90
C HIS A 80 15.01 -13.87 11.50
N LEU A 81 15.98 -14.70 11.13
CA LEU A 81 16.00 -15.39 9.84
C LEU A 81 14.97 -16.51 9.77
N ILE A 82 14.09 -16.43 8.76
CA ILE A 82 13.25 -17.53 8.28
C ILE A 82 14.07 -18.32 7.27
N LYS A 83 14.17 -19.64 7.45
CA LYS A 83 14.95 -20.54 6.57
C LYS A 83 14.07 -21.68 6.08
N LEU A 84 13.58 -21.57 4.85
CA LEU A 84 12.79 -22.63 4.24
C LEU A 84 13.75 -23.68 3.66
N ARG A 85 13.63 -24.91 4.17
CA ARG A 85 14.47 -26.05 3.75
C ARG A 85 13.83 -26.91 2.65
N GLU A 86 12.61 -26.56 2.27
CA GLU A 86 11.82 -27.26 1.27
C GLU A 86 11.27 -26.24 0.28
N TYR A 87 11.06 -26.69 -0.96
CA TYR A 87 10.42 -25.86 -1.97
C TYR A 87 8.93 -25.65 -1.63
N PRO A 88 8.37 -24.49 -2.00
CA PRO A 88 6.95 -24.20 -1.91
C PRO A 88 6.13 -25.30 -2.60
N ASN A 89 5.23 -25.94 -1.86
CA ASN A 89 4.30 -26.92 -2.41
C ASN A 89 2.95 -26.26 -2.76
N ALA A 90 2.00 -27.02 -3.32
CA ALA A 90 0.70 -26.50 -3.75
C ALA A 90 -0.15 -25.85 -2.63
N GLN A 91 0.21 -26.05 -1.35
CA GLN A 91 -0.47 -25.47 -0.20
C GLN A 91 0.19 -24.19 0.33
N PHE A 92 1.30 -23.73 -0.27
CA PHE A 92 1.97 -22.49 0.13
C PHE A 92 1.12 -21.26 -0.25
N ARG A 93 0.80 -20.41 0.73
CA ARG A 93 -0.08 -19.25 0.53
C ARG A 93 0.49 -17.93 1.06
N ASP A 94 1.74 -17.91 1.52
CA ASP A 94 2.30 -16.72 2.17
C ASP A 94 2.75 -15.65 1.17
N VAL A 95 3.11 -16.05 -0.06
CA VAL A 95 3.50 -15.14 -1.14
C VAL A 95 2.89 -15.64 -2.46
N THR A 96 2.45 -14.71 -3.29
CA THR A 96 1.93 -15.00 -4.64
C THR A 96 3.05 -15.53 -5.55
N ALA A 97 2.76 -16.59 -6.31
CA ALA A 97 3.67 -17.18 -7.31
C ALA A 97 5.09 -17.49 -6.77
N PRO A 98 5.21 -18.42 -5.82
CA PRO A 98 6.50 -18.75 -5.23
C PRO A 98 7.42 -19.49 -6.22
N ASN A 99 8.72 -19.22 -6.16
CA ASN A 99 9.71 -19.84 -7.05
C ASN A 99 10.00 -21.30 -6.64
N ALA A 100 10.05 -22.21 -7.62
CA ALA A 100 10.36 -23.63 -7.43
C ALA A 100 11.86 -23.98 -7.61
N ASP A 101 12.68 -23.02 -8.03
CA ASP A 101 14.10 -23.22 -8.39
C ASP A 101 15.07 -22.83 -7.25
N THR A 102 14.60 -22.08 -6.25
CA THR A 102 15.45 -21.57 -5.16
C THR A 102 14.82 -21.76 -3.78
N LEU A 103 15.67 -22.05 -2.79
CA LEU A 103 15.27 -22.02 -1.38
C LEU A 103 15.27 -20.59 -0.86
N TYR A 104 14.34 -20.29 0.04
CA TYR A 104 14.17 -18.95 0.59
C TYR A 104 14.80 -18.82 1.97
N THR A 105 15.58 -17.77 2.15
CA THR A 105 15.96 -17.22 3.45
C THR A 105 15.51 -15.78 3.50
N THR A 106 14.67 -15.43 4.47
CA THR A 106 14.02 -14.11 4.55
C THR A 106 14.15 -13.55 5.96
N VAL A 107 14.22 -12.24 6.09
CA VAL A 107 14.14 -11.53 7.37
C VAL A 107 13.44 -10.19 7.16
N PHE A 108 12.62 -9.78 8.12
CA PHE A 108 12.18 -8.39 8.24
C PHE A 108 13.09 -7.68 9.22
N LEU A 109 13.67 -6.56 8.81
CA LEU A 109 14.55 -5.73 9.63
C LEU A 109 13.82 -4.44 10.01
N ASP A 110 13.99 -4.01 11.26
CA ASP A 110 13.57 -2.69 11.72
C ASP A 110 14.82 -1.84 11.93
N VAL A 111 15.00 -0.85 11.07
CA VAL A 111 16.16 0.05 11.09
C VAL A 111 15.83 1.40 11.74
N GLY A 112 14.72 1.49 12.49
CA GLY A 112 14.27 2.72 13.14
C GLY A 112 15.19 3.18 14.28
N ASP A 113 15.68 2.24 15.09
CA ASP A 113 16.51 2.54 16.25
C ASP A 113 18.02 2.41 15.96
N GLU A 114 18.41 1.39 15.20
CA GLU A 114 19.82 1.10 14.89
C GLU A 114 20.00 0.34 13.56
N PRO A 115 21.21 0.38 12.95
CA PRO A 115 21.53 -0.43 11.78
C PRO A 115 21.60 -1.92 12.09
N TRP A 116 21.37 -2.73 11.06
CA TRP A 116 21.57 -4.18 11.10
C TRP A 116 22.79 -4.60 10.30
N ILE A 117 23.59 -5.52 10.84
CA ILE A 117 24.68 -6.16 10.09
C ILE A 117 24.20 -7.50 9.52
N VAL A 118 24.20 -7.59 8.19
CA VAL A 118 23.83 -8.81 7.45
C VAL A 118 25.08 -9.44 6.88
N SER A 119 25.38 -10.66 7.33
CA SER A 119 26.50 -11.46 6.82
C SER A 119 26.01 -12.56 5.89
N LEU A 120 26.50 -12.55 4.66
CA LEU A 120 26.27 -13.59 3.67
C LEU A 120 27.48 -14.54 3.65
N PRO A 121 27.27 -15.86 3.73
CA PRO A 121 28.37 -16.81 3.67
C PRO A 121 28.93 -16.92 2.25
N ASP A 122 30.10 -17.53 2.11
CA ASP A 122 30.58 -18.01 0.80
C ASP A 122 29.64 -19.10 0.28
N LEU A 123 29.03 -18.84 -0.88
CA LEU A 123 28.06 -19.71 -1.51
C LEU A 123 28.70 -20.77 -2.41
N ASN A 124 30.03 -20.77 -2.55
CA ASN A 124 30.80 -21.72 -3.34
C ASN A 124 30.26 -21.82 -4.77
N ASP A 125 30.19 -20.68 -5.45
CA ASP A 125 29.75 -20.54 -6.84
C ASP A 125 28.26 -20.86 -7.12
N ARG A 126 27.49 -21.32 -6.13
CA ARG A 126 26.05 -21.57 -6.26
C ARG A 126 25.28 -20.30 -6.59
N TYR A 127 24.23 -20.47 -7.39
CA TYR A 127 23.31 -19.38 -7.70
C TYR A 127 22.52 -18.98 -6.46
N ALA A 128 22.68 -17.74 -6.03
CA ALA A 128 21.80 -17.08 -5.08
C ALA A 128 21.74 -15.58 -5.38
N LEU A 129 20.67 -14.97 -4.90
CA LEU A 129 20.45 -13.52 -4.89
C LEU A 129 19.75 -13.16 -3.58
N PHE A 130 20.07 -11.99 -3.04
CA PHE A 130 19.49 -11.45 -1.81
C PHE A 130 18.91 -10.07 -2.09
N PRO A 131 17.74 -9.97 -2.76
CA PRO A 131 17.10 -8.69 -2.98
C PRO A 131 16.79 -8.02 -1.65
N MET A 132 17.18 -6.76 -1.52
CA MET A 132 16.90 -5.91 -0.37
C MET A 132 15.84 -4.88 -0.78
N LEU A 133 14.70 -4.93 -0.07
CA LEU A 133 13.52 -4.12 -0.41
C LEU A 133 13.15 -3.20 0.75
N ASP A 134 12.69 -2.00 0.41
CA ASP A 134 12.03 -1.11 1.37
C ASP A 134 10.52 -1.41 1.49
N GLY A 135 9.83 -0.66 2.37
CA GLY A 135 8.39 -0.80 2.57
C GLY A 135 7.55 -0.54 1.31
N TRP A 136 8.08 0.24 0.35
CA TRP A 136 7.44 0.53 -0.94
C TRP A 136 7.66 -0.57 -1.97
N THR A 137 8.34 -1.67 -1.61
CA THR A 137 8.79 -2.73 -2.51
C THR A 137 9.88 -2.30 -3.50
N THR A 138 10.53 -1.16 -3.27
CA THR A 138 11.68 -0.73 -4.06
C THR A 138 12.86 -1.64 -3.75
N VAL A 139 13.41 -2.28 -4.77
CA VAL A 139 14.65 -3.05 -4.66
C VAL A 139 15.82 -2.09 -4.73
N PHE A 140 16.47 -1.81 -3.60
CA PHE A 140 17.59 -0.86 -3.54
C PHE A 140 18.97 -1.51 -3.69
N ASP A 141 19.08 -2.81 -3.41
CA ASP A 141 20.28 -3.61 -3.68
C ASP A 141 19.93 -5.08 -3.92
N VAL A 142 20.77 -5.81 -4.66
CA VAL A 142 20.60 -7.24 -4.93
C VAL A 142 21.96 -7.95 -4.95
N PRO A 143 22.61 -8.18 -3.80
CA PRO A 143 23.80 -9.01 -3.73
C PRO A 143 23.56 -10.42 -4.26
N GLY A 144 24.55 -11.00 -4.93
CA GLY A 144 24.46 -12.36 -5.43
C GLY A 144 25.32 -12.63 -6.64
N LYS A 145 25.15 -13.84 -7.18
CA LYS A 145 26.00 -14.41 -8.25
C LYS A 145 26.19 -13.47 -9.44
N ARG A 146 25.14 -12.73 -9.83
CA ARG A 146 25.13 -11.89 -11.04
C ARG A 146 25.66 -10.47 -10.82
N THR A 147 25.73 -9.99 -9.59
CA THR A 147 25.95 -8.57 -9.26
C THR A 147 27.23 -8.37 -8.46
N THR A 148 27.42 -9.16 -7.39
CA THR A 148 28.53 -8.99 -6.44
C THR A 148 29.39 -10.23 -6.27
N GLY A 149 28.99 -11.36 -6.89
CA GLY A 149 29.68 -12.64 -6.78
C GLY A 149 29.16 -13.50 -5.62
N THR A 150 29.87 -14.59 -5.32
CA THR A 150 29.43 -15.61 -4.36
C THR A 150 30.33 -15.76 -3.14
N GLY A 151 31.41 -14.99 -3.05
CA GLY A 151 32.24 -14.95 -1.85
C GLY A 151 31.47 -14.42 -0.64
N ALA A 152 32.04 -14.63 0.56
CA ALA A 152 31.49 -14.08 1.80
C ALA A 152 31.42 -12.55 1.74
N GLN A 153 30.30 -11.99 2.18
CA GLN A 153 30.01 -10.55 2.10
C GLN A 153 29.34 -10.08 3.39
N THR A 154 29.51 -8.80 3.72
CA THR A 154 28.92 -8.19 4.92
C THR A 154 28.35 -6.82 4.56
N TYR A 155 27.11 -6.59 4.95
CA TYR A 155 26.35 -5.37 4.68
C TYR A 155 25.89 -4.74 5.97
N ALA A 156 26.00 -3.41 6.07
CA ALA A 156 25.28 -2.63 7.07
C ALA A 156 24.01 -2.08 6.43
N ILE A 157 22.85 -2.46 6.95
CA ILE A 157 21.55 -1.97 6.50
C ILE A 157 21.12 -0.88 7.47
N THR A 158 21.00 0.35 6.98
CA THR A 158 20.78 1.55 7.78
C THR A 158 19.41 2.16 7.50
N GLY A 159 18.87 2.86 8.49
CA GLY A 159 17.68 3.70 8.31
C GLY A 159 18.01 4.98 7.53
N PRO A 160 17.00 5.64 6.94
CA PRO A 160 17.18 6.95 6.32
C PRO A 160 17.76 7.96 7.32
N GLY A 161 18.84 8.65 6.95
CA GLY A 161 19.46 9.66 7.80
C GLY A 161 20.36 9.11 8.92
N TRP A 162 20.68 7.82 8.92
CA TRP A 162 21.70 7.29 9.83
C TRP A 162 23.07 7.92 9.55
N GLU A 163 23.72 8.39 10.62
CA GLU A 163 25.09 8.87 10.62
C GLU A 163 25.93 8.01 11.57
N GLY A 164 26.99 7.38 11.04
CA GLY A 164 27.95 6.61 11.82
C GLY A 164 29.34 7.22 11.78
N THR A 165 30.17 6.86 12.76
CA THR A 165 31.61 7.18 12.82
C THR A 165 32.45 5.94 12.69
#